data_AF-A0A950HKM6-F1
#
_entry.id   AF-A0A950HKM6-F1
#
_cell.length_a   1.000
_cell.length_b   1.000
_cell.length_c   1.000
_cell.angle_alpha   90.00
_cell.angle_beta   90.00
_cell.angle_gamma   90.00
#
_symmetry.space_group_name_H-M   'P 1'
#
loop_
_entity.id
_entity.type
_entity.pdbx_description
1 polymer ?
#
loop_
_entity_poly.entity_id
_entity_poly.type
_entity_poly.pdbx_seq_one_letter_code
_entity_poly.pdbx_strand_id
1 'polypeptide(L)'
;MAGESSPICFRVPADERSLLEVVARYQGQTLSAFVRNSVLRVAQGLIDEYGVETVFKKFETIEAQRAEEVSARVDEFRARLLPQRHRGLSD
;
A
#
# COMPACT_ATOMS: atom_id res chain seq x y z
N MET A 1 3.08 20.59 10.24
CA MET A 1 2.63 19.54 11.19
C MET A 1 3.12 18.21 10.66
N ALA A 2 4.01 17.52 11.38
CA ALA A 2 4.41 16.17 10.99
C ALA A 2 3.22 15.25 11.28
N GLY A 3 2.45 14.92 10.25
CA GLY A 3 1.29 14.02 10.39
C GLY A 3 1.73 12.71 11.02
N GLU A 4 0.97 12.22 11.98
CA GLU A 4 1.16 10.92 12.61
C GLU A 4 1.04 9.83 11.54
N SER A 5 2.17 9.50 10.93
CA SER A 5 2.29 8.45 9.94
C SER A 5 2.39 7.13 10.68
N SER A 6 1.45 6.23 10.43
CA SER A 6 1.51 4.86 10.95
C SER A 6 2.73 4.13 10.37
N PRO A 7 3.44 3.33 11.17
CA PRO A 7 4.61 2.61 10.69
C PRO A 7 4.22 1.65 9.56
N ILE A 8 4.98 1.71 8.45
CA ILE A 8 4.83 0.75 7.35
C ILE A 8 5.53 -0.54 7.75
N CYS A 9 4.74 -1.61 7.88
CA CYS A 9 5.21 -2.94 8.20
C CYS A 9 5.05 -3.84 6.97
N PHE A 10 6.10 -4.57 6.62
CA PHE A 10 6.10 -5.54 5.52
C PHE A 10 6.49 -6.91 6.06
N ARG A 11 5.81 -7.95 5.56
CA ARG A 11 6.20 -9.34 5.81
C ARG A 11 7.18 -9.76 4.74
N VAL A 12 8.28 -10.38 5.17
CA VAL A 12 9.35 -10.83 4.28
C VAL A 12 9.61 -12.31 4.57
N PRO A 13 9.78 -13.15 3.54
CA PRO A 13 10.30 -14.50 3.69
C PRO A 13 11.63 -14.53 4.50
N ALA A 14 11.89 -15.66 5.16
CA ALA A 14 13.02 -15.77 6.10
C ALA A 14 14.40 -15.67 5.40
N ASP A 15 14.51 -16.20 4.21
CA ASP A 15 15.69 -16.14 3.34
C ASP A 15 15.97 -14.70 2.88
N GLU A 16 14.97 -14.00 2.35
CA GLU A 16 15.08 -12.59 1.98
C GLU A 16 15.43 -11.70 3.19
N ARG A 17 14.80 -11.95 4.34
CA ARG A 17 15.12 -11.22 5.59
C ARG A 17 16.58 -11.40 5.97
N SER A 18 17.10 -12.63 5.89
CA SER A 18 18.49 -12.94 6.26
C SER A 18 19.47 -12.16 5.39
N LEU A 19 19.22 -12.10 4.07
CA LEU A 19 20.02 -11.31 3.15
C LEU A 19 20.00 -9.82 3.50
N LEU A 20 18.81 -9.24 3.73
CA LEU A 20 18.66 -7.84 4.09
C LEU A 20 19.40 -7.50 5.40
N GLU A 21 19.35 -8.37 6.40
CA GLU A 21 20.05 -8.19 7.67
C GLU A 21 21.58 -8.20 7.51
N VAL A 22 22.11 -9.11 6.70
CA VAL A 22 23.56 -9.17 6.41
C VAL A 22 24.04 -7.89 5.73
N VAL A 23 23.31 -7.43 4.70
CA VAL A 23 23.67 -6.21 3.97
C VAL A 23 23.54 -4.97 4.86
N ALA A 24 22.46 -4.88 5.66
CA ALA A 24 22.28 -3.77 6.60
C ALA A 24 23.44 -3.69 7.60
N ARG A 25 23.84 -4.83 8.19
CA ARG A 25 24.99 -4.91 9.10
C ARG A 25 26.29 -4.50 8.43
N TYR A 26 26.55 -4.99 7.21
CA TYR A 26 27.74 -4.61 6.43
C TYR A 26 27.82 -3.09 6.21
N GLN A 27 26.67 -2.41 6.04
CA GLN A 27 26.58 -0.96 5.89
C GLN A 27 26.54 -0.19 7.23
N GLY A 28 26.68 -0.87 8.36
CA GLY A 28 26.62 -0.24 9.69
C GLY A 28 25.24 0.32 10.06
N GLN A 29 24.17 -0.22 9.46
CA GLN A 29 22.79 0.24 9.65
C GLN A 29 21.93 -0.81 10.36
N THR A 30 20.86 -0.36 11.02
CA THR A 30 19.78 -1.26 11.42
C THR A 30 19.00 -1.72 10.19
N LEU A 31 18.35 -2.89 10.26
CA LEU A 31 17.52 -3.39 9.17
C LEU A 31 16.44 -2.37 8.75
N SER A 32 15.78 -1.73 9.71
CA SER A 32 14.74 -0.72 9.44
C SER A 32 15.30 0.52 8.75
N ALA A 33 16.47 1.01 9.16
CA ALA A 33 17.14 2.14 8.52
C ALA A 33 17.56 1.80 7.09
N PHE A 34 18.13 0.61 6.89
CA PHE A 34 18.54 0.13 5.58
C PHE A 34 17.37 0.06 4.60
N VAL A 35 16.26 -0.57 5.00
CA VAL A 35 15.08 -0.68 4.13
C VAL A 35 14.47 0.70 3.86
N ARG A 36 14.32 1.55 4.88
CA ARG A 36 13.82 2.92 4.69
C ARG A 36 14.66 3.70 3.68
N ASN A 37 15.98 3.67 3.81
CA ASN A 37 16.89 4.37 2.90
C ASN A 37 16.84 3.81 1.49
N SER A 38 16.74 2.48 1.35
CA SER A 38 16.62 1.81 0.06
C SER A 38 15.33 2.20 -0.66
N VAL A 39 14.21 2.19 0.05
CA VAL A 39 12.90 2.61 -0.49
C VAL A 39 12.95 4.08 -0.94
N LEU A 40 13.52 4.97 -0.12
CA LEU A 40 13.64 6.39 -0.49
C LEU A 40 14.51 6.60 -1.73
N ARG A 41 15.62 5.86 -1.86
CA ARG A 41 16.48 5.92 -3.05
C ARG A 41 15.76 5.45 -4.31
N VAL A 42 15.02 4.34 -4.22
CA VAL A 42 14.23 3.84 -5.34
C VAL A 42 13.15 4.85 -5.72
N ALA A 43 12.42 5.40 -4.74
CA ALA A 43 11.41 6.42 -4.98
C ALA A 43 11.98 7.67 -5.65
N GLN A 44 13.15 8.14 -5.20
CA GLN A 44 13.84 9.26 -5.83
C GLN A 44 14.27 8.93 -7.26
N GLY A 45 14.81 7.72 -7.51
CA GLY A 45 15.18 7.29 -8.86
C GLY A 45 14.00 7.29 -9.83
N LEU A 46 12.81 6.89 -9.37
CA LEU A 46 11.58 6.99 -10.17
C LEU A 46 11.19 8.43 -10.46
N ILE A 47 11.35 9.35 -9.50
CA ILE A 47 11.10 10.77 -9.72
C ILE A 47 12.08 11.34 -10.74
N ASP A 48 13.36 10.98 -10.64
CA ASP A 48 14.40 11.47 -11.54
C ASP A 48 14.21 10.93 -12.97
N GLU A 49 13.77 9.69 -13.12
CA GLU A 49 13.55 9.04 -14.42
C GLU A 49 12.27 9.55 -15.13
N TYR A 50 11.16 9.68 -14.40
CA TYR A 50 9.84 9.95 -15.00
C TYR A 50 9.32 11.38 -14.81
N GLY A 51 9.96 12.14 -13.93
CA GLY A 51 9.50 13.46 -13.51
C GLY A 51 8.36 13.41 -12.49
N VAL A 52 8.36 14.40 -11.59
CA VAL A 52 7.42 14.56 -10.47
C VAL A 52 5.96 14.50 -10.95
N GLU A 53 5.62 15.24 -11.99
CA GLU A 53 4.25 15.35 -12.53
C GLU A 53 3.68 14.00 -12.99
N THR A 54 4.50 13.16 -13.62
CA THR A 54 4.08 11.83 -14.09
C THR A 54 3.79 10.90 -12.92
N VAL A 55 4.61 10.98 -11.87
CA VAL A 55 4.44 10.18 -10.65
C VAL A 55 3.15 10.56 -9.93
N PHE A 56 2.88 11.86 -9.76
CA PHE A 56 1.64 12.35 -9.14
C PHE A 56 0.39 11.95 -9.93
N LYS A 57 0.39 12.15 -11.26
CA LYS A 57 -0.74 11.76 -12.11
C LYS A 57 -1.06 10.27 -12.02
N LYS A 58 -0.02 9.41 -12.02
CA LYS A 58 -0.22 7.96 -11.83
C LYS A 58 -0.75 7.63 -10.44
N PHE A 59 -0.26 8.29 -9.40
CA PHE A 59 -0.75 8.09 -8.03
C PHE A 59 -2.23 8.47 -7.90
N GLU A 60 -2.65 9.62 -8.42
CA GLU A 60 -4.05 10.04 -8.46
C GLU A 60 -4.93 9.05 -9.23
N THR A 61 -4.43 8.53 -10.35
CA THR A 61 -5.14 7.53 -11.15
C THR A 61 -5.34 6.22 -10.38
N ILE A 62 -4.33 5.77 -9.64
CA ILE A 62 -4.40 4.53 -8.84
C ILE A 62 -5.33 4.71 -7.65
N GLU A 63 -5.27 5.85 -6.96
CA GLU A 63 -6.16 6.12 -5.81
C GLU A 63 -7.62 6.26 -6.27
N ALA A 64 -7.86 6.90 -7.43
CA ALA A 64 -9.20 6.95 -8.03
C ALA A 64 -9.72 5.55 -8.38
N GLN A 65 -8.89 4.68 -8.99
CA GLN A 65 -9.24 3.29 -9.28
C GLN A 65 -9.55 2.50 -8.01
N ARG A 66 -8.74 2.64 -6.96
CA ARG A 66 -9.02 2.00 -5.66
C ARG A 66 -10.32 2.48 -5.04
N ALA A 67 -10.62 3.77 -5.10
CA ALA A 67 -11.87 4.31 -4.59
C ALA A 67 -13.08 3.73 -5.34
N GLU A 68 -12.98 3.60 -6.66
CA GLU A 68 -14.01 2.98 -7.51
C GLU A 68 -14.19 1.49 -7.19
N GLU A 69 -13.10 0.72 -7.07
CA GLU A 69 -13.16 -0.70 -6.69
C GLU A 69 -13.77 -0.91 -5.30
N VAL A 70 -13.45 -0.06 -4.32
CA VAL A 70 -14.03 -0.12 -2.98
C VAL A 70 -15.52 0.21 -3.04
N SER A 71 -15.92 1.24 -3.78
CA SER A 71 -17.34 1.59 -3.97
C SER A 71 -18.11 0.43 -4.60
N ALA A 72 -17.57 -0.15 -5.67
CA ALA A 72 -18.19 -1.28 -6.37
C ALA A 72 -18.35 -2.50 -5.44
N ARG A 73 -17.36 -2.79 -4.59
CA ARG A 73 -17.45 -3.87 -3.59
C ARG A 73 -18.50 -3.59 -2.52
N VAL A 74 -18.63 -2.34 -2.07
CA VAL A 74 -19.66 -1.93 -1.10
C VAL A 74 -21.06 -2.07 -1.70
N ASP A 75 -21.24 -1.64 -2.95
CA ASP A 75 -22.52 -1.74 -3.64
C ASP A 75 -22.89 -3.19 -3.95
N GLU A 76 -21.93 -4.03 -4.35
CA GLU A 76 -22.12 -5.47 -4.49
C GLU A 76 -22.51 -6.12 -3.16
N PHE A 77 -21.83 -5.76 -2.06
CA PHE A 77 -22.15 -6.26 -0.73
C PHE A 77 -23.57 -5.82 -0.29
N ARG A 78 -23.96 -4.57 -0.52
CA ARG A 78 -25.31 -4.06 -0.26
C ARG A 78 -26.37 -4.79 -1.09
N ALA A 79 -26.11 -5.00 -2.39
CA ALA A 79 -27.01 -5.71 -3.30
C ALA A 79 -27.18 -7.18 -2.91
N ARG A 80 -26.20 -7.81 -2.26
CA ARG A 80 -26.30 -9.17 -1.71
C ARG A 80 -27.06 -9.26 -0.38
N LEU A 81 -27.14 -8.16 0.39
CA LEU A 81 -27.87 -8.11 1.67
C LEU A 81 -29.37 -7.78 1.50
N LEU A 82 -29.73 -6.97 0.51
CA LEU A 82 -31.11 -6.57 0.22
C LEU A 82 -32.10 -7.73 -0.11
N PRO A 83 -31.72 -8.84 -0.78
CA PRO A 83 -32.64 -9.94 -1.09
C PRO A 83 -33.09 -10.73 0.15
N GLN A 84 -32.42 -10.57 1.31
CA GLN A 84 -32.81 -11.27 2.53
C GLN A 84 -33.91 -10.56 3.32
N ARG A 85 -34.24 -9.29 3.02
CA ARG A 85 -35.24 -8.51 3.78
C ARG A 85 -36.69 -8.70 3.32
N HIS A 86 -36.93 -9.31 2.16
CA HIS A 86 -38.29 -9.52 1.61
C HIS A 86 -38.85 -10.93 1.77
N ARG A 87 -38.16 -11.84 2.47
CA ARG A 87 -38.62 -13.22 2.71
C ARG A 87 -39.13 -13.50 4.14
N GLY A 88 -39.43 -12.46 4.92
CA GLY A 88 -39.78 -12.58 6.34
C GLY A 88 -41.07 -11.88 6.79
N LEU A 89 -41.96 -11.48 5.88
CA LEU A 89 -43.26 -10.88 6.21
C LEU A 89 -44.33 -11.48 5.29
N SER A 90 -44.77 -12.69 5.60
CA SER A 90 -46.00 -13.30 5.09
C SER A 90 -46.46 -14.30 6.15
N ASP A 91 -47.18 -13.77 7.14
CA ASP A 91 -48.19 -14.50 7.91
C ASP A 91 -49.56 -13.96 7.45
#